data_AF-A0A316HMA0-F1
#
_entry.id   AF-A0A316HMA0-F1
#
_cell.length_a   1.000
_cell.length_b   1.000
_cell.length_c   1.000
_cell.angle_alpha   90.00
_cell.angle_beta   90.00
_cell.angle_gamma   90.00
#
_symmetry.space_group_name_H-M   'P 1'
#
loop_
_entity.id
_entity.type
_entity.pdbx_description
1 polymer ?
#
loop_
_entity_poly.entity_id
_entity_poly.type
_entity_poly.pdbx_seq_one_letter_code
_entity_poly.pdbx_strand_id
1 'polypeptide(L)'
;MTDEPKKSKYVPLTDAEVRKLLVAAMSYDNRKPPGQANVAAWSDSAELAKWTFDEALRALKAHYTEDAAFLMPGHITARIRKERQESRALPPPMQRRAIEAPPAQPERIRSVMSGLAKALGWSKKPEAQVRTAPVQCPYCHALPGKPCTRVIGRGIRRGQFVPIENLHQSRVDLMKEL
;
A
#
# COMPACT_ATOMS: atom_id res chain seq x y z
N MET A 1 -26.92 17.06 -17.37
CA MET A 1 -25.74 17.94 -17.44
C MET A 1 -24.73 17.43 -16.43
N THR A 2 -23.82 16.57 -16.87
CA THR A 2 -22.69 16.12 -16.06
C THR A 2 -21.52 17.03 -16.39
N ASP A 3 -21.23 17.99 -15.52
CA ASP A 3 -20.01 18.79 -15.63
C ASP A 3 -18.81 17.86 -15.47
N GLU A 4 -18.08 17.68 -16.56
CA GLU A 4 -16.85 16.91 -16.56
C GLU A 4 -15.82 17.69 -15.71
N PRO A 5 -15.25 17.10 -14.65
CA PRO A 5 -14.37 17.83 -13.75
C PRO A 5 -13.10 18.22 -14.51
N LYS A 6 -12.99 19.51 -14.86
CA LYS A 6 -11.77 20.06 -15.46
C LYS A 6 -10.60 19.75 -14.54
N LYS A 7 -9.57 19.10 -15.07
CA LYS A 7 -8.31 18.86 -14.36
C LYS A 7 -7.71 20.21 -13.96
N SER A 8 -7.93 20.60 -12.70
CA SER A 8 -7.37 21.83 -12.15
C SER A 8 -5.84 21.72 -12.20
N LYS A 9 -5.19 22.67 -12.88
CA LYS A 9 -3.72 22.77 -12.84
C LYS A 9 -3.34 23.13 -11.41
N TYR A 10 -2.41 22.36 -10.84
CA TYR A 10 -1.85 22.67 -9.53
C TYR A 10 -1.22 24.07 -9.56
N VAL A 11 -1.72 24.94 -8.69
CA VAL A 11 -1.11 26.24 -8.39
C VAL A 11 -0.62 26.16 -6.95
N PRO A 12 0.69 26.34 -6.69
CA PRO A 12 1.22 26.32 -5.33
C PRO A 12 0.61 27.46 -4.51
N LEU A 13 0.38 27.23 -3.21
CA LEU A 13 -0.08 28.28 -2.31
C LEU A 13 0.95 29.41 -2.24
N THR A 14 0.45 30.63 -2.33
CA THR A 14 1.23 31.84 -2.04
C THR A 14 1.30 32.08 -0.53
N ASP A 15 2.31 32.81 -0.06
CA ASP A 15 2.42 33.23 1.34
C ASP A 15 1.17 34.00 1.83
N ALA A 16 0.54 34.78 0.95
CA ALA A 16 -0.69 35.49 1.26
C ALA A 16 -1.85 34.51 1.53
N GLU A 17 -1.96 33.43 0.77
CA GLU A 17 -2.95 32.38 0.98
C GLU A 17 -2.67 31.57 2.25
N VAL A 18 -1.40 31.27 2.54
CA VAL A 18 -1.02 30.62 3.81
C VAL A 18 -1.40 31.49 5.01
N ARG A 19 -1.16 32.81 4.94
CA ARG A 19 -1.60 33.75 5.99
C ARG A 19 -3.13 33.77 6.13
N LYS A 20 -3.88 33.78 5.03
CA LYS A 20 -5.35 33.69 5.06
C LYS A 20 -5.82 32.39 5.74
N LEU A 21 -5.17 31.27 5.43
CA LEU A 21 -5.48 29.97 6.04
C LEU A 21 -5.19 29.97 7.54
N LEU A 22 -4.07 30.55 7.97
CA LEU A 22 -3.72 30.69 9.39
C LEU A 22 -4.69 31.61 10.14
N VAL A 23 -5.09 32.73 9.56
CA VAL A 23 -6.13 33.61 10.14
C VAL A 23 -7.45 32.86 10.29
N ALA A 24 -7.83 32.03 9.32
CA ALA A 24 -9.01 31.18 9.42
C ALA A 24 -8.86 30.10 10.52
N ALA A 25 -7.67 29.54 10.73
CA ALA A 25 -7.44 28.61 11.85
C ALA A 25 -7.60 29.33 13.20
N MET A 26 -7.07 30.56 13.30
CA MET A 26 -7.13 31.37 14.51
C MET A 26 -8.54 31.72 14.95
N SER A 27 -9.49 31.88 14.02
CA SER A 27 -10.86 32.18 14.39
C SER A 27 -11.55 31.02 15.13
N TYR A 28 -11.03 29.79 15.01
CA TYR A 28 -11.54 28.64 15.76
C TYR A 28 -10.84 28.46 17.12
N ASP A 29 -9.54 28.73 17.19
CA ASP A 29 -8.71 28.43 18.37
C ASP A 29 -8.39 29.64 19.26
N ASN A 30 -8.84 30.84 18.91
CA ASN A 30 -8.61 32.11 19.61
C ASN A 30 -7.12 32.41 19.90
N ARG A 31 -6.21 32.06 18.97
CA ARG A 31 -4.77 32.30 19.15
C ARG A 31 -4.31 33.70 18.80
N LYS A 32 -3.05 33.97 19.19
CA LYS A 32 -2.29 35.14 18.73
C LYS A 32 -1.96 35.03 17.23
N PRO A 33 -1.80 36.17 16.54
CA PRO A 33 -1.41 36.21 15.12
C PRO A 33 -0.20 35.34 14.80
N PRO A 34 -0.17 34.65 13.65
CA PRO A 34 0.95 33.81 13.28
C PRO A 34 2.20 34.66 13.10
N GLY A 35 3.27 34.31 13.83
CA GLY A 35 4.60 34.81 13.54
C GLY A 35 5.14 34.28 12.22
N GLN A 36 6.23 34.85 11.73
CA GLN A 36 6.86 34.43 10.47
C GLN A 36 7.25 32.94 10.46
N ALA A 37 7.68 32.40 11.61
CA ALA A 37 8.02 30.98 11.75
C ALA A 37 6.82 30.05 11.46
N ASN A 38 5.61 30.44 11.87
CA ASN A 38 4.41 29.66 11.57
C ASN A 38 4.08 29.71 10.08
N VAL A 39 4.21 30.86 9.44
CA VAL A 39 3.97 30.98 7.99
C VAL A 39 4.94 30.09 7.22
N ALA A 40 6.25 30.15 7.54
CA ALA A 40 7.26 29.31 6.89
C ALA A 40 6.96 27.81 7.05
N ALA A 41 6.69 27.33 8.27
CA ALA A 41 6.41 25.92 8.51
C ALA A 41 5.16 25.41 7.76
N TRP A 42 4.14 26.27 7.62
CA TRP A 42 2.93 25.96 6.86
C TRP A 42 3.17 26.01 5.35
N SER A 43 3.96 26.96 4.85
CA SER A 43 4.38 27.03 3.44
C SER A 43 5.16 25.78 3.03
N ASP A 44 6.16 25.36 3.83
CA ASP A 44 6.95 24.14 3.56
C ASP A 44 6.06 22.89 3.49
N SER A 45 5.12 22.77 4.44
CA SER A 45 4.17 21.64 4.47
C SER A 45 3.24 21.66 3.25
N ALA A 46 2.76 22.84 2.86
CA ALA A 46 1.89 23.03 1.70
C ALA A 46 2.60 22.67 0.40
N GLU A 47 3.87 23.06 0.24
CA GLU A 47 4.68 22.72 -0.92
C GLU A 47 4.95 21.21 -1.00
N LEU A 48 5.41 20.60 0.09
CA LEU A 48 5.75 19.17 0.15
C LEU A 48 4.54 18.27 -0.15
N ALA A 49 3.37 18.62 0.37
CA ALA A 49 2.14 17.85 0.18
C ALA A 49 1.28 18.36 -1.00
N LYS A 50 1.76 19.37 -1.72
CA LYS A 50 1.10 19.99 -2.88
C LYS A 50 -0.34 20.40 -2.57
N TRP A 51 -0.54 21.21 -1.53
CA TRP A 51 -1.87 21.71 -1.18
C TRP A 51 -2.37 22.69 -2.23
N THR A 52 -3.69 22.74 -2.40
CA THR A 52 -4.37 23.89 -2.97
C THR A 52 -5.09 24.65 -1.87
N PHE A 53 -5.35 25.95 -2.05
CA PHE A 53 -5.99 26.76 -1.00
C PHE A 53 -7.35 26.18 -0.60
N ASP A 54 -8.15 25.75 -1.58
CA ASP A 54 -9.49 25.20 -1.34
C ASP A 54 -9.46 23.87 -0.58
N GLU A 55 -8.53 22.95 -0.93
CA GLU A 55 -8.34 21.69 -0.20
C GLU A 55 -7.92 21.95 1.25
N ALA A 56 -6.96 22.85 1.45
CA ALA A 56 -6.46 23.17 2.80
C ALA A 56 -7.53 23.83 3.66
N LEU A 57 -8.32 24.75 3.10
CA LEU A 57 -9.43 25.40 3.80
C LEU A 57 -10.54 24.39 4.15
N ARG A 58 -10.86 23.45 3.25
CA ARG A 58 -11.83 22.39 3.52
C ARG A 58 -11.34 21.43 4.60
N ALA A 59 -10.08 21.01 4.53
CA ALA A 59 -9.45 20.15 5.54
C ALA A 59 -9.41 20.82 6.93
N LEU A 60 -9.17 22.13 6.98
CA LEU A 60 -9.20 22.93 8.22
C LEU A 60 -10.62 22.95 8.82
N LYS A 61 -11.63 23.24 8.02
CA LYS A 61 -13.03 23.24 8.47
C LYS A 61 -13.47 21.86 8.95
N ALA A 62 -13.10 20.81 8.21
CA ALA A 62 -13.38 19.42 8.58
C ALA A 62 -12.70 19.06 9.91
N HIS A 63 -11.47 19.53 10.15
CA HIS A 63 -10.78 19.35 11.44
C HIS A 63 -11.62 19.91 12.58
N TYR A 64 -11.95 21.20 12.55
CA TYR A 64 -12.70 21.84 13.64
C TYR A 64 -14.16 21.41 13.76
N THR A 65 -14.70 20.68 12.77
CA THR A 65 -16.01 20.04 12.87
C THR A 65 -15.94 18.73 13.68
N GLU A 66 -14.83 18.01 13.58
CA GLU A 66 -14.65 16.70 14.22
C GLU A 66 -13.88 16.79 15.54
N ASP A 67 -12.95 17.73 15.65
CA ASP A 67 -12.00 17.85 16.76
C ASP A 67 -11.62 19.31 17.02
N ALA A 68 -11.69 19.73 18.28
CA ALA A 68 -11.28 21.06 18.74
C ALA A 68 -9.77 21.15 19.08
N ALA A 69 -9.02 20.06 18.95
CA ALA A 69 -7.60 20.02 19.27
C ALA A 69 -6.76 20.97 18.39
N PHE A 70 -5.57 21.29 18.90
CA PHE A 70 -4.63 22.19 18.25
C PHE A 70 -4.31 21.74 16.82
N LEU A 71 -4.63 22.58 15.83
CA LEU A 71 -4.34 22.30 14.44
C LEU A 71 -2.85 22.52 14.12
N MET A 72 -2.22 21.49 13.56
CA MET A 72 -0.84 21.48 13.04
C MET A 72 -0.84 21.25 11.53
N PRO A 73 0.19 21.67 10.77
CA PRO A 73 0.28 21.42 9.33
C PRO A 73 0.14 19.94 8.94
N GLY A 74 0.66 19.04 9.79
CA GLY A 74 0.56 17.59 9.59
C GLY A 74 -0.89 17.09 9.55
N HIS A 75 -1.79 17.68 10.35
CA HIS A 75 -3.21 17.31 10.37
C HIS A 75 -3.90 17.65 9.04
N ILE A 76 -3.59 18.81 8.46
CA ILE A 76 -4.10 19.22 7.14
C ILE A 76 -3.60 18.26 6.05
N THR A 77 -2.31 17.94 6.04
CA THR A 77 -1.75 16.97 5.08
C THR A 77 -2.42 15.61 5.18
N ALA A 78 -2.63 15.10 6.39
CA ALA A 78 -3.28 13.81 6.62
C ALA A 78 -4.73 13.81 6.08
N ARG A 79 -5.49 14.87 6.35
CA ARG A 79 -6.87 15.02 5.87
C ARG A 79 -6.96 15.14 4.35
N ILE A 80 -6.13 15.98 3.72
CA ILE A 80 -6.07 16.09 2.25
C ILE A 80 -5.70 14.75 1.61
N ARG A 81 -4.73 14.02 2.18
CA ARG A 81 -4.36 12.69 1.69
C ARG A 81 -5.53 11.70 1.77
N LYS A 82 -6.25 11.68 2.89
CA LYS A 82 -7.43 10.84 3.08
C LYS A 82 -8.51 11.17 2.05
N GLU A 83 -8.85 12.44 1.86
CA GLU A 83 -9.84 12.88 0.87
C GLU A 83 -9.44 12.53 -0.57
N ARG A 84 -8.15 12.70 -0.92
CA ARG A 84 -7.61 12.27 -2.22
C ARG A 84 -7.64 10.75 -2.39
N GLN A 85 -7.45 9.99 -1.32
CA GLN A 85 -7.59 8.53 -1.35
C GLN A 85 -9.04 8.12 -1.52
N GLU A 86 -9.99 8.76 -0.83
CA GLU A 86 -11.42 8.49 -0.92
C GLU A 86 -11.98 8.85 -2.30
N SER A 87 -11.56 9.97 -2.88
CA SER A 87 -11.95 10.35 -4.25
C SER A 87 -11.33 9.47 -5.34
N ARG A 88 -10.16 8.87 -5.07
CA ARG A 88 -9.52 7.89 -5.96
C ARG A 88 -10.02 6.47 -5.75
N ALA A 89 -10.48 6.15 -4.54
CA ALA A 89 -11.09 4.88 -4.25
C ALA A 89 -12.27 4.74 -5.23
N LEU A 90 -12.19 3.71 -6.06
CA LEU A 90 -13.22 3.34 -7.02
C LEU A 90 -14.60 3.44 -6.34
N PRO A 91 -15.66 3.82 -7.08
CA PRO A 91 -16.98 3.98 -6.51
C PRO A 91 -17.37 2.76 -5.67
N PRO A 92 -18.22 2.96 -4.63
CA PRO A 92 -18.60 1.90 -3.70
C PRO A 92 -19.01 0.64 -4.48
N PRO A 93 -18.78 -0.58 -3.93
CA PRO A 93 -18.93 -1.83 -4.68
C PRO A 93 -20.27 -1.98 -5.40
N MET A 94 -21.34 -1.31 -4.95
CA MET A 94 -22.64 -1.25 -5.65
C MET A 94 -22.62 -0.58 -7.04
N GLN A 95 -21.65 0.29 -7.32
CA GLN A 95 -21.47 0.95 -8.62
C GLN A 95 -20.33 0.34 -9.45
N ARG A 96 -19.60 -0.63 -8.90
CA ARG A 96 -18.98 -1.65 -9.75
C ARG A 96 -20.13 -2.48 -10.29
N ARG A 97 -20.83 -1.98 -11.32
CA ARG A 97 -21.39 -2.90 -12.30
C ARG A 97 -20.22 -3.80 -12.63
N ALA A 98 -20.31 -5.07 -12.22
CA ALA A 98 -19.43 -6.07 -12.76
C ALA A 98 -19.54 -5.82 -14.26
N ILE A 99 -18.48 -5.29 -14.85
CA ILE A 99 -18.33 -5.44 -16.29
C ILE A 99 -18.22 -6.95 -16.35
N GLU A 100 -19.35 -7.62 -16.57
CA GLU A 100 -19.44 -9.03 -16.90
C GLU A 100 -18.79 -9.18 -18.27
N ALA A 101 -17.50 -8.86 -18.32
CA ALA A 101 -16.67 -9.22 -19.43
C ALA A 101 -16.67 -10.75 -19.38
N PRO A 102 -17.10 -11.42 -20.46
CA PRO A 102 -16.94 -12.87 -20.53
C PRO A 102 -15.48 -13.20 -20.25
N PRO A 103 -15.19 -14.33 -19.56
CA PRO A 103 -13.82 -14.75 -19.32
C PRO A 103 -13.07 -14.74 -20.65
N ALA A 104 -11.85 -14.17 -20.63
CA ALA A 104 -11.06 -14.08 -21.85
C ALA A 104 -10.83 -15.49 -22.42
N GLN A 105 -11.04 -15.63 -23.74
CA GLN A 105 -10.86 -16.91 -24.42
C GLN A 105 -9.43 -17.44 -24.17
N PRO A 106 -9.25 -18.72 -23.77
CA PRO A 106 -7.95 -19.28 -23.40
C PRO A 106 -6.87 -19.10 -24.48
N GLU A 107 -7.26 -19.13 -25.75
CA GLU A 107 -6.40 -18.94 -26.92
C GLU A 107 -5.87 -17.51 -26.97
N ARG A 108 -6.72 -16.53 -26.66
CA ARG A 108 -6.34 -15.11 -26.62
C ARG A 108 -5.37 -14.85 -25.48
N ILE A 109 -5.60 -15.45 -24.31
CA ILE A 109 -4.66 -15.38 -23.17
C ILE A 109 -3.30 -15.95 -23.57
N ARG A 110 -3.27 -17.14 -24.17
CA ARG A 110 -2.04 -17.79 -24.64
C ARG A 110 -1.28 -16.95 -25.66
N SER A 111 -1.98 -16.37 -26.63
CA SER A 111 -1.38 -15.50 -27.65
C SER A 111 -0.76 -14.24 -27.04
N VAL A 112 -1.49 -13.54 -26.16
CA VAL A 112 -1.00 -12.33 -25.49
C VAL A 112 0.20 -12.64 -24.59
N MET A 113 0.10 -13.69 -23.78
CA MET A 113 1.18 -14.10 -22.88
C MET A 113 2.43 -14.54 -23.65
N SER A 114 2.28 -15.22 -24.79
CA SER A 114 3.40 -15.58 -25.67
C SER A 114 4.09 -14.35 -26.25
N GLY A 115 3.31 -13.37 -26.72
CA GLY A 115 3.85 -12.09 -27.20
C GLY A 115 4.62 -11.33 -26.11
N LEU A 116 4.07 -11.29 -24.90
CA LEU A 116 4.70 -10.66 -23.74
C LEU A 116 6.00 -11.38 -23.35
N ALA A 117 5.98 -12.71 -23.29
CA ALA A 117 7.15 -13.53 -22.99
C ALA A 117 8.27 -13.32 -24.02
N LYS A 118 7.92 -13.24 -25.31
CA LYS A 118 8.89 -12.94 -26.37
C LYS A 118 9.48 -11.54 -26.23
N ALA A 119 8.65 -10.53 -25.96
CA ALA A 119 9.09 -9.14 -25.80
C ALA A 119 10.01 -8.95 -24.57
N LEU A 120 9.75 -9.68 -23.48
CA LEU A 120 10.54 -9.65 -22.26
C LEU A 120 11.74 -10.61 -22.29
N GLY A 121 11.94 -11.37 -23.38
CA GLY A 121 13.03 -12.33 -23.49
C GLY A 121 12.87 -13.58 -22.61
N TRP A 122 11.66 -13.88 -22.14
CA TRP A 122 11.32 -15.08 -21.35
C TRP A 122 11.18 -16.34 -22.23
N SER A 123 12.05 -16.48 -23.24
CA SER A 123 11.98 -17.55 -24.26
C SER A 123 12.42 -18.92 -23.76
N LYS A 124 13.02 -18.99 -22.57
CA LYS A 124 13.27 -20.24 -21.86
C LYS A 124 12.53 -20.17 -20.55
N LYS A 125 11.58 -21.09 -20.35
CA LYS A 125 11.23 -21.53 -19.00
C LYS A 125 12.59 -21.81 -18.36
N PRO A 126 13.04 -21.08 -17.33
CA PRO A 126 14.26 -21.49 -16.66
C PRO A 126 13.99 -22.94 -16.31
N GLU A 127 14.81 -23.86 -16.83
CA GLU A 127 14.88 -25.18 -16.22
C GLU A 127 15.03 -24.84 -14.76
N ALA A 128 14.04 -25.25 -13.96
CA ALA A 128 14.18 -25.17 -12.54
C ALA A 128 15.38 -26.05 -12.27
N GLN A 129 16.58 -25.47 -12.29
CA GLN A 129 17.71 -26.00 -11.59
C GLN A 129 17.19 -25.94 -10.18
N VAL A 130 16.58 -27.05 -9.74
CA VAL A 130 16.39 -27.37 -8.35
C VAL A 130 17.81 -27.51 -7.83
N ARG A 131 18.50 -26.37 -7.70
CA ARG A 131 19.68 -26.25 -6.88
C ARG A 131 19.09 -26.43 -5.51
N THR A 132 19.09 -27.67 -5.04
CA THR A 132 19.05 -27.95 -3.63
C THR A 132 20.12 -27.04 -3.04
N ALA A 133 19.69 -25.98 -2.36
CA ALA A 133 20.63 -25.13 -1.65
C ALA A 133 21.43 -26.08 -0.76
N PRO A 134 22.78 -26.09 -0.82
CA PRO A 134 23.59 -27.04 -0.04
C PRO A 134 23.52 -26.76 1.47
N VAL A 135 22.68 -25.81 1.87
CA VAL A 135 22.53 -25.31 3.22
C VAL A 135 21.52 -26.16 3.96
N GLN A 136 21.90 -26.64 5.14
CA GLN A 136 20.99 -27.31 6.07
C GLN A 136 19.84 -26.37 6.45
N CYS A 137 18.67 -26.94 6.71
CA CYS A 137 17.53 -26.15 7.20
C CYS A 137 17.93 -25.43 8.53
N PRO A 138 17.81 -24.11 8.65
CA PRO A 138 18.24 -23.38 9.84
C PRO A 138 17.41 -23.71 11.09
N TYR A 139 16.26 -24.38 10.92
CA TYR A 139 15.35 -24.72 12.02
C TYR A 139 15.48 -26.16 12.52
N CYS A 140 15.77 -27.12 11.64
CA CYS A 140 15.86 -28.55 12.00
C CYS A 140 17.18 -29.22 11.60
N HIS A 141 18.08 -28.49 10.95
CA HIS A 141 19.38 -28.98 10.46
C HIS A 141 19.32 -30.16 9.48
N ALA A 142 18.14 -30.46 8.92
CA ALA A 142 18.00 -31.49 7.88
C ALA A 142 18.87 -31.17 6.66
N LEU A 143 19.52 -32.20 6.12
CA LEU A 143 20.30 -32.11 4.89
C LEU A 143 19.40 -31.78 3.69
N PRO A 144 19.94 -31.11 2.65
CA PRO A 144 19.18 -30.83 1.43
C PRO A 144 18.57 -32.10 0.84
N GLY A 145 17.27 -32.05 0.52
CA GLY A 145 16.51 -33.20 0.00
C GLY A 145 16.04 -34.21 1.05
N LYS A 146 16.35 -34.02 2.34
CA LYS A 146 15.79 -34.83 3.43
C LYS A 146 14.57 -34.13 4.05
N PRO A 147 13.55 -34.89 4.50
CA PRO A 147 12.39 -34.31 5.16
C PRO A 147 12.80 -33.62 6.47
N CYS A 148 12.14 -32.53 6.81
CA CYS A 148 12.31 -31.88 8.10
C CYS A 148 11.85 -32.82 9.22
N THR A 149 12.74 -33.13 10.16
CA THR A 149 12.44 -33.95 11.34
C THR A 149 12.75 -33.17 12.60
N ARG A 150 11.97 -33.38 13.66
CA ARG A 150 12.32 -32.92 15.01
C ARG A 150 12.80 -34.11 15.83
N VAL A 151 13.84 -33.93 16.62
CA VAL A 151 14.25 -34.93 17.62
C VAL A 151 13.41 -34.73 18.87
N ILE A 152 12.74 -35.78 19.36
CA ILE A 152 12.01 -35.71 20.61
C ILE A 152 13.01 -35.57 21.78
N GLY A 153 12.97 -34.43 22.48
CA GLY A 153 13.90 -34.14 23.56
C GLY A 153 13.57 -34.79 24.92
N ARG A 154 12.33 -35.25 25.13
CA ARG A 154 11.84 -35.78 26.42
C ARG A 154 10.83 -36.92 26.24
N GLY A 155 10.78 -37.85 27.20
CA GLY A 155 9.83 -38.97 27.24
C GLY A 155 10.40 -40.30 26.72
N ILE A 156 9.54 -41.34 26.67
CA ILE A 156 9.91 -42.72 26.30
C ILE A 156 10.53 -42.81 24.89
N ARG A 157 10.18 -41.86 24.01
CA ARG A 157 10.68 -41.76 22.63
C ARG A 157 11.82 -40.76 22.47
N ARG A 158 12.52 -40.40 23.56
CA ARG A 158 13.64 -39.46 23.51
C ARG A 158 14.70 -39.94 22.50
N GLY A 159 15.11 -39.05 21.60
CA GLY A 159 16.07 -39.35 20.54
C GLY A 159 15.46 -39.85 19.23
N GLN A 160 14.16 -40.15 19.18
CA GLN A 160 13.49 -40.48 17.92
C GLN A 160 13.25 -39.23 17.06
N PHE A 161 13.47 -39.37 15.75
CA PHE A 161 13.14 -38.37 14.73
C PHE A 161 11.67 -38.50 14.34
N VAL A 162 10.90 -37.42 14.48
CA VAL A 162 9.49 -37.37 14.08
C VAL A 162 9.31 -36.31 12.99
N PRO A 163 8.61 -36.60 11.88
CA PRO A 163 8.32 -35.60 10.85
C PRO A 163 7.52 -34.44 11.44
N ILE A 164 7.79 -33.23 10.97
CA ILE A 164 7.08 -32.03 11.42
C ILE A 164 5.78 -31.91 10.60
N GLU A 165 4.63 -32.10 11.24
CA GLU A 165 3.30 -32.07 10.58
C GLU A 165 2.95 -30.70 9.97
N ASN A 166 3.56 -29.61 10.45
CA ASN A 166 3.34 -28.26 9.94
C ASN A 166 4.21 -27.91 8.73
N LEU A 167 4.44 -28.86 7.81
CA LEU A 167 5.05 -28.56 6.53
C LEU A 167 4.02 -27.86 5.64
N HIS A 168 4.39 -26.76 5.00
CA HIS A 168 3.50 -26.08 4.05
C HIS A 168 3.05 -27.06 2.95
N GLN A 169 1.74 -27.17 2.71
CA GLN A 169 1.10 -28.22 1.89
C GLN A 169 1.76 -28.42 0.53
N SER A 170 2.22 -27.34 -0.10
CA SER A 170 2.94 -27.34 -1.39
C SER A 170 4.22 -28.18 -1.41
N ARG A 171 4.81 -28.51 -0.25
CA ARG A 171 5.95 -29.44 -0.14
C ARG A 171 5.55 -30.88 0.14
N VAL A 172 4.36 -31.09 0.72
CA VAL A 172 3.82 -32.44 0.96
C VAL A 172 3.38 -33.05 -0.38
N ASP A 173 2.81 -32.26 -1.28
CA ASP A 173 2.31 -32.73 -2.57
C ASP A 173 3.46 -33.16 -3.51
N LEU A 174 4.61 -32.47 -3.47
CA LEU A 174 5.83 -32.85 -4.19
C LEU A 174 6.42 -34.20 -3.78
N MET A 175 6.09 -34.72 -2.59
CA MET A 175 6.59 -36.02 -2.11
C MET A 175 5.67 -37.20 -2.43
N LYS A 176 4.44 -36.95 -2.91
CA LYS A 176 3.50 -38.03 -3.32
C LYS A 176 3.68 -38.47 -4.77
N GLU A 177 4.43 -37.70 -5.56
CA GLU A 177 4.68 -37.96 -6.99
C GLU A 177 6.03 -38.65 -7.25
N LEU A 178 6.78 -39.00 -6.20
CA LEU A 178 8.02 -39.80 -6.23
C LEU A 178 7.76 -41.20 -5.68
#